data_AF-A0A0W0S210-F1
#
_entry.id   AF-A0A0W0S210-F1
#
_cell.length_a   1.000
_cell.length_b   1.000
_cell.length_c   1.000
_cell.angle_alpha   90.00
_cell.angle_beta   90.00
_cell.angle_gamma   90.00
#
_symmetry.space_group_name_H-M   'P 1'
#
loop_
_entity.id
_entity.type
_entity.pdbx_description
1 polymer ?
#
loop_
_entity_poly.entity_id
_entity_poly.type
_entity_poly.pdbx_seq_one_letter_code
_entity_poly.pdbx_strand_id
1 'polypeptide(L)'
;MIKIASSLLFSFIIGTAFAATDYCQLALNNLYAEKSDLISVIKINTRKTSLYSSTVEISKDCHNYAPLFSVQNPDVIKTKGGLCAVLPADEIKPNLCSLSLTLCASEKECQRLIIKLTTENNHYTKANPAYYEMDFK
;
A
#
# COMPACT_ATOMS: atom_id res chain seq x y z
N MET A 1 -31.68 -13.59 -60.62
CA MET A 1 -31.22 -12.38 -59.92
C MET A 1 -31.92 -12.30 -58.57
N ILE A 2 -31.27 -11.70 -57.55
CA ILE A 2 -31.66 -11.57 -56.11
C ILE A 2 -31.15 -12.79 -55.30
N LYS A 3 -29.91 -12.84 -54.73
CA LYS A 3 -29.29 -12.05 -53.62
C LYS A 3 -30.29 -11.89 -52.47
N ILE A 4 -30.09 -12.41 -51.27
CA ILE A 4 -29.15 -11.89 -50.25
C ILE A 4 -28.97 -12.99 -49.18
N ALA A 5 -27.71 -13.22 -48.83
CA ALA A 5 -27.29 -14.01 -47.66
C ALA A 5 -27.65 -13.27 -46.36
N SER A 6 -28.08 -14.01 -45.33
CA SER A 6 -28.13 -13.46 -43.97
C SER A 6 -27.68 -14.50 -42.97
N SER A 7 -26.36 -14.66 -42.87
CA SER A 7 -25.71 -15.30 -41.72
C SER A 7 -25.60 -14.25 -40.61
N LEU A 8 -26.44 -14.35 -39.59
CA LEU A 8 -26.23 -13.63 -38.33
C LEU A 8 -25.04 -14.28 -37.61
N LEU A 9 -23.86 -13.70 -37.78
CA LEU A 9 -22.71 -13.92 -36.93
C LEU A 9 -22.94 -13.17 -35.61
N PHE A 10 -23.39 -13.88 -34.58
CA PHE A 10 -23.31 -13.40 -33.20
C PHE A 10 -21.84 -13.39 -32.80
N SER A 11 -21.20 -12.23 -32.93
CA SER A 11 -19.88 -11.98 -32.35
C SER A 11 -20.03 -11.90 -30.83
N PHE A 12 -19.70 -12.99 -30.14
CA PHE A 12 -19.50 -12.98 -28.69
C PHE A 12 -18.26 -12.11 -28.42
N ILE A 13 -18.47 -10.84 -28.11
CA ILE A 13 -17.40 -9.96 -27.64
C ILE A 13 -17.09 -10.43 -26.22
N ILE A 14 -16.12 -11.32 -26.07
CA ILE A 14 -15.51 -11.61 -24.78
C ILE A 14 -14.75 -10.33 -24.41
N GLY A 15 -15.43 -9.44 -23.73
CA GLY A 15 -14.80 -8.31 -23.06
C GLY A 15 -13.87 -8.89 -22.01
N THR A 16 -12.56 -8.96 -22.30
CA THR A 16 -11.56 -9.18 -21.27
C THR A 16 -11.58 -7.93 -20.40
N ALA A 17 -12.44 -7.91 -19.39
CA ALA A 17 -12.33 -7.02 -18.27
C ALA A 17 -10.96 -7.31 -17.65
N PHE A 18 -9.96 -6.49 -17.98
CA PHE A 18 -8.68 -6.48 -17.30
C PHE A 18 -8.99 -6.23 -15.83
N ALA A 19 -9.02 -7.29 -15.04
CA ALA A 19 -9.19 -7.19 -13.61
C ALA A 19 -8.00 -6.37 -13.11
N ALA A 20 -8.26 -5.14 -12.66
CA ALA A 20 -7.24 -4.29 -12.07
C ALA A 20 -6.49 -5.11 -11.03
N THR A 21 -5.18 -5.28 -11.23
CA THR A 21 -4.33 -6.07 -10.34
C THR A 21 -4.44 -5.48 -8.94
N ASP A 22 -4.77 -6.32 -7.96
CA ASP A 22 -4.75 -5.90 -6.56
C ASP A 22 -3.29 -5.87 -6.09
N TYR A 23 -2.64 -4.71 -6.29
CA TYR A 23 -1.25 -4.50 -5.90
C TYR A 23 -1.01 -4.74 -4.41
N CYS A 24 -2.02 -4.58 -3.55
CA CYS A 24 -1.86 -4.85 -2.14
C CYS A 24 -1.81 -6.34 -1.85
N GLN A 25 -2.61 -7.14 -2.56
CA GLN A 25 -2.51 -8.60 -2.46
C GLN A 25 -1.16 -9.09 -3.02
N LEU A 26 -0.65 -8.50 -4.10
CA LEU A 26 0.68 -8.82 -4.62
C LEU A 26 1.78 -8.47 -3.61
N ALA A 27 1.74 -7.27 -3.04
CA ALA A 27 2.69 -6.83 -2.02
C ALA A 27 2.63 -7.73 -0.77
N LEU A 28 1.43 -8.14 -0.35
CA LEU A 28 1.23 -9.06 0.77
C LEU A 28 1.82 -10.44 0.49
N ASN A 29 1.64 -10.97 -0.72
CA ASN A 29 2.26 -12.22 -1.12
C ASN A 29 3.79 -12.11 -1.13
N ASN A 30 4.32 -10.98 -1.62
CA ASN A 30 5.75 -10.70 -1.60
C ASN A 30 6.29 -10.56 -0.17
N LEU A 31 5.58 -9.90 0.75
CA LEU A 31 5.98 -9.75 2.15
C LEU A 31 6.30 -11.10 2.82
N TYR A 32 5.58 -12.16 2.46
CA TYR A 32 5.75 -13.50 3.05
C TYR A 32 6.54 -14.47 2.17
N ALA A 33 7.12 -14.01 1.05
CA ALA A 33 8.00 -14.83 0.23
C ALA A 33 9.34 -15.08 0.92
N GLU A 34 10.02 -16.18 0.58
CA GLU A 34 11.34 -16.52 1.17
C GLU A 34 12.41 -15.44 0.95
N LYS A 35 12.28 -14.68 -0.14
CA LYS A 35 13.13 -13.53 -0.46
C LYS A 35 12.24 -12.34 -0.73
N SER A 36 12.20 -11.42 0.21
CA SER A 36 11.44 -10.18 0.11
C SER A 36 12.22 -9.04 0.69
N ASP A 37 12.27 -7.94 -0.05
CA ASP A 37 12.78 -6.67 0.46
C ASP A 37 11.68 -5.89 1.19
N LEU A 38 10.41 -6.33 1.13
CA LEU A 38 9.31 -5.73 1.86
C LEU A 38 9.30 -6.23 3.30
N ILE A 39 9.22 -5.31 4.26
CA ILE A 39 9.09 -5.66 5.67
C ILE A 39 7.76 -5.22 6.28
N SER A 40 7.01 -4.34 5.60
CA SER A 40 5.65 -3.98 5.99
C SER A 40 4.75 -3.68 4.79
N VAL A 41 3.48 -4.05 4.90
CA VAL A 41 2.42 -3.70 3.95
C VAL A 41 1.23 -3.15 4.73
N ILE A 42 0.73 -1.99 4.31
CA ILE A 42 -0.45 -1.34 4.90
C ILE A 42 -1.52 -1.26 3.82
N LYS A 43 -2.61 -1.97 4.05
CA LYS A 43 -3.81 -1.89 3.22
C LYS A 43 -4.72 -0.83 3.78
N ILE A 44 -5.13 0.10 2.95
CA ILE A 44 -5.96 1.24 3.32
C ILE A 44 -7.30 1.06 2.64
N ASN A 45 -8.28 0.54 3.35
CA ASN A 45 -9.63 0.36 2.88
C ASN A 45 -10.34 1.72 2.86
N THR A 46 -10.61 2.23 1.67
CA THR A 46 -11.30 3.52 1.49
C THR A 46 -11.96 3.59 0.12
N ARG A 47 -13.00 4.41 0.01
CA ARG A 47 -13.61 4.76 -1.28
C ARG A 47 -12.88 5.93 -1.97
N LYS A 48 -11.98 6.61 -1.27
CA LYS A 48 -11.20 7.72 -1.82
C LYS A 48 -10.17 7.21 -2.83
N THR A 49 -9.88 8.03 -3.83
CA THR A 49 -8.88 7.71 -4.86
C THR A 49 -7.47 8.13 -4.49
N SER A 50 -7.31 8.91 -3.41
CA SER A 50 -6.04 9.39 -2.86
C SER A 50 -6.20 9.65 -1.36
N LEU A 51 -5.09 9.73 -0.63
CA LEU A 51 -5.08 10.27 0.73
C LEU A 51 -5.09 11.80 0.69
N TYR A 52 -5.62 12.42 1.73
CA TYR A 52 -5.50 13.86 1.97
C TYR A 52 -4.06 14.22 2.36
N SER A 53 -3.45 13.44 3.26
CA SER A 53 -2.06 13.64 3.67
C SER A 53 -1.44 12.36 4.24
N SER A 54 -0.11 12.28 4.19
CA SER A 54 0.70 11.28 4.88
C SER A 54 1.85 11.96 5.60
N THR A 55 2.08 11.61 6.86
CA THR A 55 3.21 12.09 7.67
C THR A 55 3.96 10.91 8.25
N VAL A 56 5.28 11.00 8.25
CA VAL A 56 6.17 10.00 8.82
C VAL A 56 7.10 10.64 9.80
N GLU A 57 7.14 10.06 10.99
CA GLU A 57 8.07 10.39 12.05
C GLU A 57 8.95 9.18 12.34
N ILE A 58 10.21 9.42 12.68
CA ILE A 58 11.20 8.38 12.95
C ILE A 58 11.60 8.40 14.42
N SER A 59 11.91 7.23 14.97
CA SER A 59 12.43 7.10 16.32
C SER A 59 13.63 6.17 16.34
N LYS A 60 14.69 6.58 17.05
CA LYS A 60 15.87 5.76 17.32
C LYS A 60 15.78 5.00 18.64
N ASP A 61 14.93 5.45 19.55
CA ASP A 61 14.80 4.92 20.91
C ASP A 61 13.43 4.27 21.18
N CYS A 62 12.54 4.22 20.18
CA CYS A 62 11.15 3.75 20.27
C CYS A 62 10.21 4.55 21.19
N HIS A 63 10.63 5.73 21.67
CA HIS A 63 9.82 6.55 22.56
C HIS A 63 9.66 7.97 22.03
N ASN A 64 10.74 8.55 21.50
CA ASN A 64 10.75 9.90 20.96
C ASN A 64 10.70 9.86 19.44
N TYR A 65 9.74 10.59 18.87
CA TYR A 65 9.51 10.65 17.43
C TYR A 65 9.89 12.03 16.90
N ALA A 66 10.71 12.05 15.87
CA ALA A 66 11.07 13.26 15.15
C ALA A 66 10.44 13.23 13.75
N PRO A 67 9.83 14.33 13.28
CA PRO A 67 9.24 14.38 11.95
C PRO A 67 10.33 14.15 10.89
N LEU A 68 10.05 13.25 9.95
CA LEU A 68 10.91 12.99 8.80
C LEU A 68 10.36 13.65 7.54
N PHE A 69 9.08 13.41 7.24
CA PHE A 69 8.41 14.02 6.10
C PHE A 69 6.91 14.14 6.34
N SER A 70 6.30 15.10 5.65
CA SER A 70 4.85 15.27 5.57
C SER A 70 4.50 15.70 4.15
N VAL A 71 3.57 14.99 3.53
CA VAL A 71 3.16 15.20 2.15
C VAL A 71 1.64 15.37 2.12
N GLN A 72 1.19 16.47 1.52
CA GLN A 72 -0.21 16.67 1.17
C GLN A 72 -0.49 15.99 -0.17
N ASN A 73 -1.60 15.26 -0.26
CA ASN A 73 -1.99 14.44 -1.42
C ASN A 73 -0.87 13.48 -1.89
N PRO A 74 -0.40 12.57 -1.02
CA PRO A 74 0.69 11.67 -1.39
C PRO A 74 0.29 10.75 -2.54
N ASP A 75 1.25 10.44 -3.41
CA ASP A 75 1.11 9.40 -4.41
C ASP A 75 0.92 8.06 -3.71
N VAL A 76 -0.19 7.39 -4.01
CA VAL A 76 -0.58 6.12 -3.39
C VAL A 76 -0.92 5.12 -4.48
N ILE A 77 -0.57 3.86 -4.26
CA ILE A 77 -0.88 2.79 -5.22
C ILE A 77 -2.36 2.44 -5.06
N LYS A 78 -3.16 2.72 -6.10
CA LYS A 78 -4.58 2.40 -6.13
C LYS A 78 -4.80 0.91 -6.36
N THR A 79 -5.69 0.30 -5.58
CA THR A 79 -6.00 -1.13 -5.68
C THR A 79 -7.50 -1.37 -5.80
N LYS A 80 -7.89 -2.64 -5.98
CA LYS A 80 -9.29 -3.05 -5.98
C LYS A 80 -9.82 -3.05 -4.54
N GLY A 81 -10.30 -1.90 -4.07
CA GLY A 81 -10.91 -1.76 -2.73
C GLY A 81 -10.27 -0.69 -1.84
N GLY A 82 -9.27 0.04 -2.34
CA GLY A 82 -8.68 1.14 -1.60
C GLY A 82 -7.30 1.51 -2.12
N LEU A 83 -6.39 1.75 -1.18
CA LEU A 83 -5.01 2.17 -1.43
C LEU A 83 -4.04 1.21 -0.73
N CYS A 84 -2.80 1.19 -1.21
CA CYS A 84 -1.74 0.38 -0.63
C CYS A 84 -0.50 1.22 -0.35
N ALA A 85 0.08 1.04 0.83
CA ALA A 85 1.40 1.53 1.17
C ALA A 85 2.30 0.35 1.52
N VAL A 86 3.55 0.40 1.08
CA VAL A 86 4.55 -0.65 1.31
C VAL A 86 5.79 -0.03 1.94
N LEU A 87 6.53 -0.84 2.68
CA LEU A 87 7.79 -0.43 3.30
C LEU A 87 8.90 -1.42 2.91
N PRO A 88 9.71 -1.08 1.89
CA PRO A 88 10.94 -1.77 1.58
C PRO A 88 12.00 -1.52 2.66
N ALA A 89 12.80 -2.52 3.01
CA ALA A 89 13.85 -2.44 4.03
C ALA A 89 14.99 -1.49 3.65
N ASP A 90 15.34 -1.43 2.37
CA ASP A 90 16.46 -0.68 1.80
C ASP A 90 16.18 0.84 1.71
N GLU A 91 14.91 1.23 1.71
CA GLU A 91 14.49 2.63 1.74
C GLU A 91 14.53 3.24 3.17
N ILE A 92 14.74 2.43 4.20
CA ILE A 92 14.70 2.89 5.60
C ILE A 92 16.08 3.39 6.03
N LYS A 93 16.11 4.60 6.59
CA LYS A 93 17.33 5.13 7.22
C LYS A 93 17.86 4.16 8.29
N PRO A 94 19.18 3.97 8.41
CA PRO A 94 19.73 3.05 9.40
C PRO A 94 19.49 3.51 10.85
N ASN A 95 19.58 2.56 11.79
CA ASN A 95 19.52 2.79 13.25
C ASN A 95 18.19 3.39 13.76
N LEU A 96 17.08 3.04 13.12
CA LEU A 96 15.73 3.38 13.59
C LEU A 96 15.14 2.20 14.35
N CYS A 97 14.52 2.51 15.48
CA CYS A 97 13.79 1.55 16.29
C CYS A 97 12.32 1.45 15.84
N SER A 98 11.73 2.57 15.40
CA SER A 98 10.37 2.56 14.85
C SER A 98 10.07 3.73 13.93
N LEU A 99 9.00 3.58 13.15
CA LEU A 99 8.35 4.62 12.37
C LEU A 99 6.96 4.89 12.95
N SER A 100 6.53 6.14 12.94
CA SER A 100 5.15 6.55 13.20
C SER A 100 4.59 7.14 11.91
N LEU A 101 3.61 6.45 11.34
CA LEU A 101 2.90 6.86 10.14
C LEU A 101 1.55 7.45 10.55
N THR A 102 1.24 8.66 10.08
CA THR A 102 -0.10 9.23 10.19
C THR A 102 -0.66 9.40 8.79
N LEU A 103 -1.75 8.70 8.49
CA LEU A 103 -2.43 8.74 7.19
C LEU A 103 -3.81 9.37 7.38
N CYS A 104 -4.17 10.29 6.49
CA CYS A 104 -5.45 10.98 6.54
C CYS A 104 -6.22 10.80 5.23
N ALA A 105 -7.48 10.37 5.31
CA ALA A 105 -8.40 10.35 4.16
C ALA A 105 -9.14 11.70 3.99
N SER A 106 -9.20 12.50 5.05
CA SER A 106 -9.68 13.89 5.06
C SER A 106 -9.04 14.66 6.22
N GLU A 107 -9.26 15.97 6.28
CA GLU A 107 -8.79 16.83 7.39
C GLU A 107 -9.22 16.35 8.78
N LYS A 108 -10.34 15.63 8.87
CA LYS A 108 -10.93 15.19 10.14
C LYS A 108 -10.81 13.69 10.36
N GLU A 109 -10.23 12.97 9.41
CA GLU A 109 -10.18 11.52 9.43
C GLU A 109 -8.76 11.06 9.19
N CYS A 110 -8.02 10.95 10.30
CA CYS A 110 -6.63 10.55 10.35
C CYS A 110 -6.46 9.36 11.29
N GLN A 111 -5.59 8.44 10.91
CA GLN A 111 -5.21 7.31 11.75
C GLN A 111 -3.68 7.23 11.83
N ARG A 112 -3.20 6.82 13.01
CA ARG A 112 -1.78 6.67 13.29
C ARG A 112 -1.44 5.20 13.46
N LEU A 113 -0.33 4.79 12.86
CA LEU A 113 0.26 3.48 13.02
C LEU A 113 1.73 3.61 13.43
N ILE A 114 2.10 2.87 14.47
CA ILE A 114 3.51 2.72 14.86
C ILE A 114 4.01 1.38 14.34
N ILE A 115 5.11 1.42 13.58
CA ILE A 115 5.79 0.25 13.03
C ILE A 115 7.14 0.12 13.72
N LYS A 116 7.31 -0.91 14.55
CA LYS A 116 8.59 -1.25 15.17
C LYS A 116 9.47 -2.00 14.18
N LEU A 117 10.75 -1.67 14.14
CA LEU A 117 11.71 -2.23 13.21
C LEU A 117 12.66 -3.17 13.95
N THR A 118 12.99 -4.30 13.34
CA THR A 118 14.00 -5.24 13.85
C THR A 118 15.14 -5.33 12.84
N THR A 119 16.37 -5.27 13.34
CA THR A 119 17.59 -5.37 12.54
C THR A 119 18.38 -6.62 12.88
N GLU A 120 18.91 -7.29 11.86
CA GLU A 120 19.92 -8.35 11.99
C GLU A 120 21.11 -7.96 11.09
N ASN A 121 22.34 -8.04 11.61
CA ASN A 121 23.56 -7.64 10.89
C ASN A 121 23.51 -6.22 10.27
N ASN A 122 22.92 -5.25 10.98
CA ASN A 122 22.69 -3.87 10.52
C ASN A 122 21.73 -3.71 9.32
N HIS A 123 20.96 -4.75 8.98
CA HIS A 123 19.91 -4.71 7.97
C HIS A 123 18.54 -4.90 8.62
N TYR A 124 17.53 -4.16 8.17
CA TYR A 124 16.16 -4.40 8.64
C TYR A 124 15.63 -5.72 8.06
N THR A 125 15.14 -6.60 8.93
CA THR A 125 14.62 -7.91 8.52
C THR A 125 13.13 -8.07 8.80
N LYS A 126 12.59 -7.32 9.76
CA LYS A 126 11.18 -7.43 10.17
C LYS A 126 10.63 -6.08 10.58
N ALA A 127 9.33 -5.90 10.35
CA ALA A 127 8.54 -4.83 10.92
C ALA A 127 7.38 -5.40 11.74
N ASN A 128 6.94 -4.67 12.76
CA ASN A 128 5.75 -5.00 13.55
C ASN A 128 4.84 -3.77 13.69
N PRO A 129 3.65 -3.78 13.08
CA PRO A 129 3.09 -4.88 12.30
C PRO A 129 3.77 -5.05 10.92
N ALA A 130 3.90 -6.31 10.49
CA ALA A 130 4.31 -6.63 9.11
C ALA A 130 3.15 -6.41 8.13
N TYR A 131 1.91 -6.64 8.57
CA TYR A 131 0.70 -6.34 7.82
C TYR A 131 -0.30 -5.60 8.68
N TYR A 132 -0.91 -4.54 8.15
CA TYR A 132 -1.95 -3.79 8.84
C TYR A 132 -3.05 -3.34 7.87
N GLU A 133 -4.31 -3.40 8.33
CA GLU A 133 -5.45 -2.83 7.62
C GLU A 133 -5.93 -1.56 8.34
N MET A 134 -6.08 -0.47 7.59
CA MET A 134 -6.72 0.77 8.04
C MET A 134 -8.03 0.97 7.29
N ASP A 135 -9.10 1.27 8.03
CA ASP A 135 -10.41 1.54 7.44
C ASP A 135 -10.75 3.02 7.55
N PHE A 136 -10.95 3.68 6.40
CA PHE A 136 -11.47 5.04 6.30
C PHE A 136 -12.84 5.03 5.62
N LYS A 137 -13.74 5.89 6.07
CA LYS A 137 -15.14 5.94 5.64
C LYS A 137 -15.36 6.63 4.29
#